data_AF-A0A0J8C6Y4-F1
#
_entry.id   AF-A0A0J8C6Y4-F1
#
_cell.length_a   1.000
_cell.length_b   1.000
_cell.length_c   1.000
_cell.angle_alpha   90.00
_cell.angle_beta   90.00
_cell.angle_gamma   90.00
#
_symmetry.space_group_name_H-M   'P 1'
#
loop_
_entity.id
_entity.type
_entity.pdbx_description
1 polymer ?
#
loop_
_entity_poly.entity_id
_entity_poly.type
_entity_poly.pdbx_seq_one_letter_code
_entity_poly.pdbx_strand_id
1 'polypeptide(L)'
;MYPEHTDRAPAVRAPEVHQLTPITPAVTAPAPLVPVQPGTVPAVASIVLPDGRVVTGYAIEPAKPEPVAAKPPVSRAAVNVALGGVGFLAVCGGLLLLTTFITALTALITQLITLAAVIFGGWIAVQVFSASGHKGGTTVNIRKAVIKRNHFHG
;
A
#
# COMPACT_ATOMS: atom_id res chain seq x y z
N MET A 1 55.50 69.29 -45.96
CA MET A 1 55.99 67.93 -46.26
C MET A 1 56.06 67.17 -44.95
N TYR A 2 55.48 65.97 -44.92
CA TYR A 2 55.50 64.86 -43.94
C TYR A 2 56.72 64.77 -42.97
N PRO A 3 56.68 64.00 -41.87
CA PRO A 3 55.69 63.90 -40.78
C PRO A 3 56.34 64.05 -39.38
N GLU A 4 55.53 64.36 -38.36
CA GLU A 4 55.94 64.19 -36.96
C GLU A 4 55.91 62.71 -36.55
N HIS A 5 56.95 62.30 -35.82
CA HIS A 5 57.17 60.92 -35.37
C HIS A 5 56.30 60.58 -34.16
N THR A 6 55.87 59.32 -34.13
CA THR A 6 54.96 58.73 -33.15
C THR A 6 55.70 58.36 -31.88
N ASP A 7 55.44 59.06 -30.78
CA ASP A 7 55.79 58.58 -29.44
C ASP A 7 54.68 57.67 -28.88
N ARG A 8 55.10 56.45 -28.59
CA ARG A 8 54.32 55.32 -28.11
C ARG A 8 54.08 55.47 -26.61
N ALA A 9 52.85 55.78 -26.18
CA ALA A 9 52.44 55.73 -24.77
C ALA A 9 51.20 54.82 -24.58
N PRO A 10 51.17 53.91 -23.58
CA PRO A 10 50.04 53.00 -23.36
C PRO A 10 48.75 53.73 -22.96
N ALA A 11 47.64 53.39 -23.60
CA ALA A 11 46.34 54.07 -23.47
C ALA A 11 45.50 53.66 -22.23
N VAL A 12 46.12 53.29 -21.10
CA VAL A 12 45.37 52.95 -19.88
C VAL A 12 46.05 53.56 -18.66
N ARG A 13 45.49 54.67 -18.17
CA ARG A 13 45.80 55.26 -16.86
C ARG A 13 45.01 54.47 -15.80
N ALA A 14 45.67 53.99 -14.75
CA ALA A 14 44.99 53.37 -13.61
C ALA A 14 44.05 54.38 -12.94
N PRO A 15 42.84 53.97 -12.51
CA PRO A 15 41.90 54.87 -11.85
C PRO A 15 42.43 55.34 -10.50
N GLU A 16 42.29 56.63 -10.23
CA GLU A 16 42.67 57.25 -8.96
C GLU A 16 41.72 56.79 -7.84
N VAL A 17 42.23 55.92 -6.97
CA VAL A 17 41.48 55.40 -5.83
C VAL A 17 41.40 56.49 -4.75
N HIS A 18 40.23 57.10 -4.62
CA HIS A 18 39.96 58.03 -3.53
C HIS A 18 39.75 57.23 -2.23
N GLN A 19 40.69 57.36 -1.28
CA GLN A 19 40.48 56.87 0.08
C GLN A 19 39.58 57.86 0.84
N LEU A 20 38.44 57.36 1.32
CA LEU A 20 37.56 58.10 2.22
C LEU A 20 38.29 58.36 3.53
N THR A 21 38.32 59.63 3.97
CA THR A 21 38.85 60.02 5.28
C THR A 21 38.06 59.31 6.38
N PRO A 22 38.70 58.54 7.28
CA PRO A 22 38.00 57.87 8.37
C PRO A 22 37.35 58.90 9.30
N ILE A 23 36.02 58.91 9.36
CA ILE A 23 35.29 59.69 10.38
C ILE A 23 35.43 58.92 11.69
N THR A 24 36.08 59.53 12.67
CA THR A 24 36.20 58.97 14.02
C THR A 24 34.78 58.81 14.59
N PRO A 25 34.34 57.60 14.96
CA PRO A 25 33.01 57.42 15.54
C PRO A 25 32.92 58.27 16.81
N ALA A 26 32.01 59.23 16.83
CA ALA A 26 31.66 59.90 18.07
C ALA A 26 31.23 58.81 19.08
N VAL A 27 31.75 58.92 20.31
CA VAL A 27 31.48 58.06 21.47
C VAL A 27 30.14 57.34 21.35
N THR A 28 30.18 56.01 21.38
CA THR A 28 29.00 55.13 21.39
C THR A 28 28.13 55.45 22.60
N ALA A 29 27.22 56.39 22.44
CA ALA A 29 26.11 56.58 23.35
C ALA A 29 25.17 55.36 23.18
N PRO A 30 24.76 54.69 24.27
CA PRO A 30 23.74 53.65 24.18
C PRO A 30 22.49 54.24 23.51
N ALA A 31 22.04 53.61 22.42
CA ALA A 31 20.80 54.01 21.76
C ALA A 31 19.64 53.88 22.78
N PRO A 32 18.69 54.85 22.81
CA PRO A 32 17.55 54.79 23.69
C PRO A 32 16.80 53.46 23.51
N LEU A 33 16.60 52.73 24.60
CA LEU A 33 15.79 51.51 24.59
C LEU A 33 14.32 51.91 24.35
N VAL A 34 13.88 51.81 23.09
CA VAL A 34 12.48 52.02 22.73
C VAL A 34 11.70 50.75 23.08
N PRO A 35 10.57 50.84 23.81
CA PRO A 35 9.74 49.68 24.10
C PRO A 35 9.23 49.04 22.81
N VAL A 36 9.60 47.77 22.58
CA VAL A 36 9.00 46.97 21.52
C VAL A 36 7.55 46.69 21.90
N GLN A 37 6.59 47.21 21.12
CA GLN A 37 5.17 46.91 21.34
C GLN A 37 4.91 45.41 21.08
N PRO A 38 4.31 44.68 22.03
CA PRO A 38 3.92 43.29 21.81
C PRO A 38 2.82 43.23 20.73
N GLY A 39 3.20 42.80 19.53
CA GLY A 39 2.26 42.61 18.40
C GLY A 39 2.72 43.21 17.07
N THR A 40 3.76 44.05 17.05
CA THR A 40 4.38 44.51 15.80
C THR A 40 5.77 43.89 15.68
N VAL A 41 5.94 42.96 14.73
CA VAL A 41 7.29 42.46 14.41
C VAL A 41 7.94 43.54 13.55
N PRO A 42 9.03 44.19 14.01
CA PRO A 42 9.70 45.19 13.21
C PRO A 42 10.18 44.56 11.90
N ALA A 43 9.76 45.11 10.76
CA ALA A 43 10.14 44.59 9.44
C ALA A 43 11.67 44.55 9.26
N VAL A 44 12.38 45.48 9.92
CA VAL A 44 13.84 45.55 9.96
C VAL A 44 14.28 45.95 11.35
N ALA A 45 15.24 45.23 11.93
CA ALA A 45 15.89 45.58 13.19
C ALA A 45 17.41 45.55 13.01
N SER A 46 18.11 46.61 13.40
CA SER A 46 19.58 46.67 13.39
C SER A 46 20.14 46.73 14.81
N ILE A 47 21.16 45.93 15.08
CA ILE A 47 21.85 45.89 16.38
C ILE A 47 23.35 46.04 16.14
N VAL A 48 23.98 46.96 16.87
CA VAL A 48 25.43 47.14 16.86
C VAL A 48 26.04 46.25 17.93
N LEU A 49 26.89 45.31 17.53
CA LEU A 49 27.62 44.43 18.44
C LEU A 49 28.79 45.18 19.11
N PRO A 50 29.28 44.69 20.27
CA PRO A 50 30.40 45.30 20.99
C PRO A 50 31.72 45.36 20.19
N ASP A 51 31.83 44.56 19.14
CA ASP A 51 32.96 44.53 18.21
C ASP A 51 32.84 45.53 17.04
N GLY A 52 31.82 46.40 17.08
CA GLY A 52 31.55 47.42 16.06
C GLY A 52 30.82 46.91 14.82
N ARG A 53 30.46 45.61 14.75
CA ARG A 53 29.70 45.07 13.62
C ARG A 53 28.21 45.40 13.75
N VAL A 54 27.56 45.74 12.64
CA VAL A 54 26.11 45.99 12.59
C VAL A 54 25.42 44.77 11.99
N VAL A 55 24.52 44.14 12.75
CA VAL A 55 23.69 43.02 12.29
C VAL A 55 22.28 43.55 12.02
N THR A 56 21.87 43.49 10.75
CA THR A 56 20.52 43.86 10.32
C THR A 56 19.69 42.59 10.11
N GLY A 57 18.70 42.37 10.96
CA GLY A 57 17.68 41.35 10.78
C GLY A 57 16.53 41.90 9.94
N TYR A 58 16.13 41.15 8.92
CA TYR A 58 14.91 41.39 8.16
C TYR A 58 13.86 40.38 8.64
N ALA A 59 12.65 40.83 8.97
CA ALA A 59 11.56 39.92 9.25
C ALA A 59 11.11 39.29 7.92
N ILE A 60 11.21 37.97 7.81
CA ILE A 60 10.51 37.23 6.76
C ILE A 60 9.06 37.16 7.23
N GLU A 61 8.14 37.77 6.47
CA GLU A 61 6.71 37.56 6.71
C GLU A 61 6.46 36.04 6.77
N PRO A 62 5.77 35.52 7.79
CA PRO A 62 5.32 34.14 7.77
C PRO A 62 4.53 33.97 6.49
N ALA A 63 5.02 33.09 5.60
CA ALA A 63 4.40 32.84 4.31
C ALA A 63 2.89 32.69 4.54
N LYS A 64 2.13 33.66 4.03
CA LYS A 64 0.67 33.54 3.95
C LYS A 64 0.41 32.16 3.35
N PRO A 65 -0.35 31.27 4.00
CA PRO A 65 -0.80 30.07 3.33
C PRO A 65 -1.59 30.57 2.12
N GLU A 66 -1.01 30.36 0.95
CA GLU A 66 -1.66 30.59 -0.33
C GLU A 66 -3.06 29.96 -0.24
N PRO A 67 -4.14 30.65 -0.64
CA PRO A 67 -5.46 30.07 -0.59
C PRO A 67 -5.44 28.83 -1.47
N VAL A 68 -5.36 27.66 -0.82
CA VAL A 68 -5.44 26.36 -1.47
C VAL A 68 -6.71 26.43 -2.28
N ALA A 69 -6.57 26.51 -3.61
CA ALA A 69 -7.67 26.46 -4.56
C ALA A 69 -8.66 25.43 -4.03
N ALA A 70 -9.90 25.87 -3.73
CA ALA A 70 -10.86 25.14 -2.92
C ALA A 70 -10.99 23.69 -3.38
N LYS A 71 -10.15 22.81 -2.81
CA LYS A 71 -10.26 21.38 -3.03
C LYS A 71 -11.56 21.01 -2.33
N PRO A 72 -12.48 20.29 -3.00
CA PRO A 72 -13.75 19.95 -2.40
C PRO A 72 -13.50 19.37 -1.00
N PRO A 73 -14.31 19.70 0.01
CA PRO A 73 -14.11 19.28 1.39
C PRO A 73 -14.35 17.77 1.50
N VAL A 74 -13.42 16.97 0.97
CA VAL A 74 -13.39 15.53 1.17
C VAL A 74 -12.75 15.32 2.54
N SER A 75 -13.60 14.99 3.51
CA SER A 75 -13.16 14.56 4.82
C SER A 75 -12.17 13.40 4.65
N ARG A 76 -10.92 13.61 5.06
CA ARG A 76 -9.90 12.54 5.06
C ARG A 76 -10.36 11.34 5.88
N ALA A 77 -11.18 11.57 6.91
CA ALA A 77 -11.83 10.51 7.66
C ALA A 77 -12.79 9.71 6.77
N ALA A 78 -13.62 10.37 5.95
CA ALA A 78 -14.51 9.68 5.01
C ALA A 78 -13.75 8.87 3.96
N VAL A 79 -12.63 9.39 3.45
CA VAL A 79 -11.77 8.65 2.51
C VAL A 79 -11.12 7.45 3.18
N ASN A 80 -10.59 7.60 4.40
CA ASN A 80 -9.98 6.49 5.14
C ASN A 80 -11.00 5.44 5.56
N VAL A 81 -12.22 5.85 5.91
CA VAL A 81 -13.33 4.94 6.23
C VAL A 81 -13.82 4.23 4.98
N ALA A 82 -13.91 4.91 3.84
CA ALA A 82 -14.26 4.27 2.57
C ALA A 82 -13.19 3.27 2.13
N LEU A 83 -11.90 3.66 2.16
CA LEU A 83 -10.81 2.78 1.78
C LEU A 83 -10.67 1.59 2.75
N GLY A 84 -10.75 1.85 4.06
CA GLY A 84 -10.65 0.84 5.11
C GLY A 84 -11.87 -0.08 5.17
N GLY A 85 -13.07 0.48 5.07
CA GLY A 85 -14.33 -0.28 5.10
C GLY A 85 -14.56 -1.13 3.85
N VAL A 86 -14.35 -0.56 2.66
CA VAL A 86 -14.45 -1.32 1.40
C VAL A 86 -13.33 -2.36 1.30
N GLY A 87 -12.11 -2.01 1.71
CA GLY A 87 -11.00 -2.95 1.77
C GLY A 87 -11.27 -4.13 2.72
N PHE A 88 -11.81 -3.85 3.91
CA PHE A 88 -12.17 -4.89 4.87
C PHE A 88 -13.31 -5.79 4.38
N LEU A 89 -14.38 -5.23 3.80
CA LEU A 89 -15.47 -6.01 3.22
C LEU A 89 -15.01 -6.85 2.03
N ALA A 90 -14.12 -6.33 1.19
CA ALA A 90 -13.54 -7.08 0.08
C ALA A 90 -12.69 -8.26 0.57
N VAL A 91 -11.83 -8.05 1.57
CA VAL A 91 -11.00 -9.12 2.15
C VAL A 91 -11.86 -10.14 2.89
N CYS A 92 -12.78 -9.69 3.75
CA CYS A 92 -13.65 -10.57 4.53
C CYS A 92 -14.61 -11.36 3.62
N GLY A 93 -15.26 -10.69 2.67
CA GLY A 93 -16.11 -11.33 1.68
C GLY A 93 -15.33 -12.28 0.78
N GLY A 94 -14.14 -11.88 0.34
CA GLY A 94 -13.24 -12.74 -0.44
C GLY A 94 -12.82 -13.99 0.31
N LEU A 95 -12.50 -13.87 1.60
CA LEU A 95 -12.14 -15.02 2.44
C LEU A 95 -13.32 -15.97 2.62
N LEU A 96 -14.53 -15.45 2.86
CA LEU A 96 -15.75 -16.25 2.94
C LEU A 96 -16.05 -16.98 1.62
N LEU A 97 -15.95 -16.29 0.49
CA LEU A 97 -16.14 -16.89 -0.84
C LEU A 97 -15.08 -17.96 -1.13
N LEU A 98 -13.83 -17.72 -0.76
CA LEU A 98 -12.75 -18.68 -0.94
C LEU A 98 -12.98 -19.94 -0.09
N THR A 99 -13.31 -19.79 1.20
CA THR A 99 -13.60 -20.91 2.09
C THR A 99 -14.78 -21.71 1.56
N THR A 100 -15.90 -21.05 1.24
CA THR A 100 -17.10 -21.73 0.73
C THR A 100 -16.83 -22.44 -0.59
N PHE A 101 -16.07 -21.83 -1.51
CA PHE A 101 -15.66 -22.47 -2.76
C PHE A 101 -14.84 -23.74 -2.54
N ILE A 102 -13.81 -23.67 -1.69
CA ILE A 102 -12.97 -24.84 -1.38
C ILE A 102 -13.82 -25.93 -0.73
N THR A 103 -14.66 -25.58 0.25
CA THR A 103 -15.55 -26.55 0.90
C THR A 103 -16.51 -27.21 -0.09
N ALA A 104 -17.10 -26.43 -1.00
CA ALA A 104 -17.99 -26.95 -2.04
C ALA A 104 -17.25 -27.88 -3.01
N LEU A 105 -16.03 -27.52 -3.42
CA LEU A 105 -15.19 -28.36 -4.29
C LEU A 105 -14.82 -29.68 -3.60
N THR A 106 -14.40 -29.63 -2.34
CA THR A 106 -14.12 -30.84 -1.56
C THR A 106 -15.38 -31.71 -1.44
N ALA A 107 -16.53 -31.11 -1.13
CA ALA A 107 -17.80 -31.84 -1.03
C ALA A 107 -18.18 -32.51 -2.35
N LEU A 108 -18.04 -31.82 -3.48
CA LEU A 108 -18.29 -32.39 -4.81
C LEU A 108 -17.37 -33.59 -5.08
N ILE A 109 -16.07 -33.45 -4.82
CA ILE A 109 -15.09 -34.53 -5.00
C ILE A 109 -15.45 -35.73 -4.11
N THR A 110 -15.74 -35.49 -2.83
CA THR A 110 -16.14 -36.56 -1.89
C THR A 110 -17.44 -37.25 -2.34
N GLN A 111 -18.42 -36.50 -2.84
CA GLN A 111 -19.66 -37.06 -3.40
C GLN A 111 -19.38 -37.93 -4.62
N LEU A 112 -18.51 -37.49 -5.54
CA LEU A 112 -18.11 -38.29 -6.71
C LEU A 112 -17.39 -39.59 -6.29
N ILE A 113 -16.48 -39.52 -5.33
CA ILE A 113 -15.81 -40.70 -4.78
C ILE A 113 -16.82 -41.65 -4.12
N THR A 114 -17.75 -41.11 -3.33
CA THR A 114 -18.78 -41.89 -2.64
C THR A 114 -19.71 -42.57 -3.65
N LEU A 115 -20.13 -41.85 -4.69
CA LEU A 115 -20.95 -42.37 -5.77
C LEU A 115 -20.22 -43.53 -6.48
N ALA A 116 -18.95 -43.32 -6.85
CA ALA A 116 -18.14 -44.37 -7.45
C ALA A 116 -18.04 -45.60 -6.53
N ALA A 117 -17.72 -45.39 -5.25
CA ALA A 117 -17.61 -46.46 -4.26
C ALA A 117 -18.92 -47.27 -4.12
N VAL A 118 -20.07 -46.61 -4.14
CA VAL A 118 -21.38 -47.29 -4.08
C VAL A 118 -21.66 -48.08 -5.36
N ILE A 119 -21.36 -47.52 -6.53
CA ILE A 119 -21.56 -48.22 -7.81
C ILE A 119 -20.67 -49.46 -7.88
N PHE A 120 -19.37 -49.31 -7.59
CA PHE A 120 -18.42 -50.42 -7.60
C PHE A 120 -18.72 -51.44 -6.50
N GLY A 121 -18.99 -50.99 -5.27
CA GLY A 121 -19.34 -51.86 -4.15
C GLY A 121 -20.63 -52.63 -4.40
N GLY A 122 -21.65 -51.98 -4.96
CA GLY A 122 -22.90 -52.60 -5.37
C GLY A 122 -22.69 -53.65 -6.47
N TRP A 123 -21.91 -53.34 -7.50
CA TRP A 123 -21.56 -54.30 -8.56
C TRP A 123 -20.84 -55.54 -8.00
N ILE A 124 -19.84 -55.35 -7.13
CA ILE A 124 -19.13 -56.46 -6.48
C ILE A 124 -20.07 -57.25 -5.57
N ALA A 125 -20.95 -56.58 -4.82
CA ALA A 125 -21.95 -57.26 -4.00
C ALA A 125 -22.87 -58.14 -4.87
N VAL A 126 -23.38 -57.63 -5.99
CA VAL A 126 -24.18 -58.40 -6.94
C VAL A 126 -23.40 -59.62 -7.45
N GLN A 127 -22.12 -59.47 -7.80
CA GLN A 127 -21.29 -60.59 -8.25
C GLN A 127 -21.15 -61.67 -7.16
N VAL A 128 -20.81 -61.28 -5.93
CA VAL A 128 -20.60 -62.21 -4.81
C VAL A 128 -21.90 -62.89 -4.38
N PHE A 129 -22.99 -62.13 -4.27
CA PHE A 129 -24.30 -62.66 -3.88
C PHE A 129 -24.95 -63.50 -4.99
N SER A 130 -24.82 -63.11 -6.26
CA SER A 130 -25.35 -63.87 -7.40
C SER A 130 -24.56 -65.16 -7.66
N ALA A 131 -23.22 -65.12 -7.53
CA ALA A 131 -22.39 -66.32 -7.60
C ALA A 131 -22.67 -67.29 -6.43
N SER A 132 -23.04 -66.79 -5.25
CA SER A 132 -23.46 -67.62 -4.12
C SER A 132 -24.89 -68.18 -4.28
N GLY A 133 -25.76 -67.53 -5.06
CA GLY A 133 -27.13 -67.96 -5.31
C GLY A 133 -27.28 -69.17 -6.24
N HIS A 134 -26.29 -69.46 -7.08
CA HIS A 134 -26.36 -70.56 -8.06
C HIS A 134 -25.97 -71.95 -7.51
N LYS A 135 -25.67 -72.08 -6.20
CA LYS A 135 -25.40 -73.38 -5.55
C LYS A 135 -26.61 -73.99 -4.84
N GLY A 136 -27.78 -73.38 -4.95
CA GLY A 136 -29.02 -73.83 -4.28
C GLY A 136 -30.06 -74.46 -5.20
N GLY A 137 -29.72 -74.74 -6.46
CA GLY A 137 -30.55 -75.57 -7.33
C GLY A 137 -30.63 -76.95 -6.68
N THR A 138 -31.76 -77.24 -6.06
CA THR A 138 -32.14 -78.55 -5.57
C THR A 138 -32.30 -79.46 -6.80
N THR A 139 -31.18 -79.85 -7.39
CA THR A 139 -31.06 -81.02 -8.25
C THR A 139 -31.10 -82.24 -7.32
N VAL A 140 -32.15 -82.35 -6.49
CA VAL A 140 -32.54 -83.65 -5.96
C VAL A 140 -32.73 -84.52 -7.18
N ASN A 141 -32.03 -85.64 -7.18
CA ASN A 141 -32.12 -86.65 -8.20
C ASN A 141 -33.56 -87.15 -8.27
N ILE A 142 -34.46 -86.45 -8.97
CA ILE A 142 -35.87 -86.80 -9.09
C ILE A 142 -35.98 -88.22 -9.67
N ARG A 143 -35.08 -88.63 -10.58
CA ARG A 143 -34.98 -90.03 -11.04
C ARG A 143 -34.70 -91.02 -9.89
N LYS A 144 -33.80 -90.69 -8.97
CA LYS A 144 -33.41 -91.59 -7.87
C LYS A 144 -34.46 -91.60 -6.75
N ALA A 145 -35.18 -90.49 -6.55
CA ALA A 145 -36.29 -90.39 -5.61
C ALA A 145 -37.53 -91.18 -6.07
N VAL A 146 -37.81 -91.20 -7.38
CA VAL A 146 -38.92 -92.00 -7.96
C VAL A 146 -38.63 -93.50 -7.83
N ILE A 147 -37.40 -93.96 -8.12
CA ILE A 147 -37.02 -95.37 -7.97
C ILE A 147 -37.11 -95.82 -6.50
N LYS A 148 -36.72 -94.96 -5.55
CA LYS A 148 -36.80 -95.27 -4.11
C LYS A 148 -38.25 -95.44 -3.62
N ARG A 149 -39.23 -94.77 -4.23
CA ARG A 149 -40.65 -94.86 -3.85
C ARG A 149 -41.41 -96.00 -4.56
N ASN A 150 -40.84 -96.60 -5.61
CA ASN A 150 -41.50 -97.63 -6.41
C ASN A 150 -41.21 -99.08 -5.97
N HIS A 151 -40.61 -99.29 -4.79
CA HIS A 151 -40.46 -100.62 -4.21
C HIS A 151 -41.78 -101.08 -3.57
N PHE A 152 -42.79 -101.29 -4.41
CA PHE A 152 -43.96 -102.08 -4.04
C PHE A 152 -43.53 -103.54 -4.02
N HIS A 153 -43.58 -104.16 -2.84
CA HIS A 153 -43.48 -105.60 -2.70
C HIS A 153 -44.72 -106.19 -3.38
N GLY A 154 -44.49 -106.93 -4.47
CA GLY A 154 -45.47 -107.88 -5.00
C GLY A 154 -45.55 -109.12 -4.13
#